data_AF-A0AAU8FRG5-F1
#
_entry.id   AF-A0AAU8FRG5-F1
#
_cell.length_a   1.000
_cell.length_b   1.000
_cell.length_c   1.000
_cell.angle_alpha   90.00
_cell.angle_beta   90.00
_cell.angle_gamma   90.00
#
_symmetry.space_group_name_H-M   'P 1'
#
loop_
_entity.id
_entity.type
_entity.pdbx_description
1 polymer ?
#
loop_
_entity_poly.entity_id
_entity_poly.type
_entity_poly.pdbx_seq_one_letter_code
_entity_poly.pdbx_strand_id
1 'polypeptide(L)' 'MFRIIHAGELPFQLYEAKSKNLRFYLIKLEKIGKVILLGGRKGNQKADLKYLVKLVRDIHSEGVNIY' A
#
# COMPACT_ATOMS: atom_id res chain seq x y z
N MET A 1 -4.18 13.25 -7.68
CA MET A 1 -2.74 13.35 -7.33
C MET A 1 -2.47 12.51 -6.10
N PHE A 2 -1.37 11.74 -6.11
CA PHE A 2 -0.97 10.91 -4.97
C PHE A 2 -0.29 11.76 -3.88
N ARG A 3 -0.54 11.42 -2.61
CA ARG A 3 0.07 12.04 -1.43
C ARG A 3 0.63 10.95 -0.53
N ILE A 4 1.78 11.18 0.08
CA ILE A 4 2.37 10.26 1.06
C ILE A 4 1.46 10.21 2.30
N ILE A 5 1.16 9.01 2.77
CA ILE A 5 0.47 8.77 4.04
C ILE A 5 1.38 7.96 4.95
N HIS A 6 1.52 8.43 6.18
CA HIS A 6 2.32 7.75 7.20
C HIS A 6 1.44 6.67 7.84
N ALA A 7 1.61 5.44 7.37
CA ALA A 7 0.89 4.29 7.90
C ALA A 7 1.79 3.51 8.88
N GLY A 8 2.08 4.12 10.04
CA GLY A 8 2.86 3.48 11.11
C GLY A 8 4.30 3.10 10.72
N GLU A 9 4.87 2.14 11.44
CA GLU A 9 6.25 1.61 11.29
C GLU A 9 6.44 0.72 10.05
N LEU A 10 5.70 0.97 8.97
CA LEU A 10 5.94 0.22 7.74
C LEU A 10 7.23 0.74 7.11
N PRO A 11 8.17 -0.13 6.71
CA PRO A 11 9.46 0.25 6.12
C PRO A 11 9.31 0.82 4.70
N PHE A 12 8.09 0.96 4.18
CA PHE A 12 7.78 1.38 2.82
C PHE A 12 6.89 2.61 2.77
N GLN A 13 7.15 3.46 1.78
CA GLN A 13 6.35 4.65 1.52
C GLN A 13 5.00 4.26 0.91
N LEU A 14 3.93 4.62 1.62
CA LEU A 14 2.55 4.45 1.16
C LEU A 14 2.03 5.77 0.59
N TYR A 15 1.49 5.72 -0.61
CA TYR A 15 0.85 6.85 -1.26
C TYR A 15 -0.65 6.62 -1.39
N GLU A 16 -1.43 7.68 -1.22
CA GLU A 16 -2.88 7.67 -1.40
C GLU A 16 -3.30 8.72 -2.43
N ALA A 17 -4.17 8.33 -3.36
CA ALA A 17 -4.93 9.24 -4.21
C ALA A 17 -6.43 9.06 -3.95
N LYS A 18 -7.15 10.19 -3.93
CA LYS A 18 -8.59 10.23 -3.65
C LYS A 18 -9.34 10.77 -4.86
N SER A 19 -10.46 10.16 -5.21
CA SER A 19 -11.37 10.66 -6.24
C SER A 19 -12.80 10.32 -5.90
N LYS A 20 -13.62 11.31 -5.53
CA LYS A 20 -15.03 11.12 -5.11
C LYS A 20 -15.18 9.99 -4.09
N ASN A 21 -15.73 8.85 -4.52
CA ASN A 21 -15.98 7.66 -3.71
C ASN A 21 -14.90 6.58 -3.84
N LEU A 22 -13.79 6.88 -4.51
CA LEU A 22 -12.66 6.00 -4.75
C LEU A 22 -11.42 6.45 -3.99
N ARG A 23 -10.65 5.46 -3.58
CA ARG A 23 -9.35 5.56 -2.92
C ARG A 23 -8.39 4.66 -3.67
N PHE A 24 -7.20 5.15 -3.95
CA PHE A 24 -6.12 4.38 -4.55
C PHE A 24 -4.92 4.43 -3.61
N TYR A 25 -4.31 3.28 -3.40
CA TYR A 25 -3.14 3.09 -2.56
C TYR A 25 -2.00 2.57 -3.42
N LEU A 26 -0.84 3.19 -3.30
CA LEU A 26 0.35 2.80 -4.04
C LEU A 26 1.49 2.57 -3.06
N ILE A 27 2.15 1.41 -3.17
CA ILE A 27 3.43 1.13 -2.50
C ILE A 27 4.48 0.90 -3.56
N LYS A 28 5.62 1.57 -3.40
CA LYS A 28 6.81 1.31 -4.21
C LYS A 28 7.76 0.40 -3.43
N LEU A 29 8.07 -0.77 -4.00
CA LEU A 29 9.03 -1.73 -3.46
C LEU A 29 10.37 -1.51 -4.17
N GLU A 30 11.12 -0.50 -3.73
CA GLU A 30 12.33 0.01 -4.39
C GLU A 30 13.35 -1.09 -4.70
N LYS A 31 13.61 -1.99 -3.74
CA LYS A 31 14.65 -3.05 -3.88
C LYS A 31 14.39 -4.02 -5.02
N ILE A 32 13.14 -4.22 -5.39
CA ILE A 32 12.75 -5.19 -6.42
C ILE A 32 12.14 -4.52 -7.65
N GLY A 33 12.10 -3.19 -7.70
CA GLY A 33 11.53 -2.43 -8.81
C GLY A 33 10.03 -2.69 -9.05
N LYS A 34 9.30 -3.19 -8.05
CA LYS A 34 7.86 -3.50 -8.19
C LYS A 34 7.00 -2.43 -7.53
N VAL A 35 5.76 -2.31 -8.00
CA VAL A 35 4.74 -1.42 -7.45
C VAL A 35 3.50 -2.23 -7.14
N ILE A 36 2.93 -2.02 -5.95
CA ILE A 36 1.60 -2.52 -5.59
C ILE A 36 0.62 -1.35 -5.73
N LEU A 37 -0.44 -1.56 -6.50
CA LEU A 37 -1.55 -0.63 -6.64
C LEU A 37 -2.85 -1.29 -6.19
N LEU A 38 -3.53 -0.70 -5.21
CA LEU A 38 -4.82 -1.15 -4.71
C LEU A 38 -5.86 -0.04 -4.91
N GLY A 39 -7.01 -0.39 -5.49
CA GLY A 39 -8.16 0.50 -5.61
C GLY A 39 -9.30 0.04 -4.70
N GLY A 40 -9.94 0.97 -3.99
CA GLY A 40 -11.03 0.68 -3.08
C GLY A 40 -12.08 1.79 -3.03
N ARG A 41 -13.23 1.49 -2.43
CA ARG A 41 -14.26 2.50 -2.15
C ARG A 41 -13.90 3.26 -0.88
N LYS A 42 -14.28 4.54 -0.79
CA LYS A 42 -14.02 5.41 0.38
C LYS A 42 -14.42 4.76 1.72
N GLY A 43 -15.53 4.03 1.75
CA GLY A 43 -16.02 3.34 2.96
C GLY A 43 -15.17 2.14 3.40
N ASN A 44 -14.32 1.61 2.53
CA ASN A 44 -13.53 0.41 2.78
C ASN A 44 -12.08 0.69 3.19
N GLN A 45 -11.70 1.97 3.33
CA GLN A 45 -10.32 2.38 3.59
C GLN A 45 -9.62 1.56 4.69
N LYS A 46 -10.29 1.27 5.81
CA LYS A 46 -9.68 0.50 6.91
C LYS A 46 -9.38 -0.95 6.51
N ALA A 47 -10.29 -1.58 5.77
CA ALA A 47 -10.11 -2.95 5.28
C ALA A 47 -9.02 -3.00 4.21
N ASP A 48 -9.02 -2.03 3.30
CA ASP A 48 -8.03 -1.88 2.23
C ASP A 48 -6.62 -1.75 2.81
N LEU A 49 -6.42 -0.87 3.80
CA LEU A 49 -5.13 -0.69 4.47
C LEU A 49 -4.69 -1.95 5.23
N LYS A 50 -5.62 -2.64 5.92
CA LYS A 50 -5.31 -3.90 6.63
C LYS A 50 -4.87 -4.99 5.65
N TYR A 51 -5.55 -5.10 4.52
CA TYR A 51 -5.20 -6.02 3.45
C TYR A 51 -3.83 -5.70 2.87
N LEU A 52 -3.55 -4.42 2.61
CA LEU A 52 -2.28 -3.96 2.06
C LEU A 52 -1.10 -4.31 2.98
N VAL A 53 -1.23 -4.08 4.29
CA VAL A 53 -0.21 -4.48 5.28
C VAL A 53 0.00 -5.99 5.28
N LYS A 54 -1.09 -6.77 5.21
CA LYS A 54 -1.00 -8.23 5.12
C LYS A 54 -0.26 -8.66 3.86
N LEU A 55 -0.65 -8.14 2.69
CA LEU A 55 -0.06 -8.47 1.40
C LEU A 55 1.45 -8.23 1.40
N VAL A 56 1.91 -7.12 1.99
CA VAL A 56 3.34 -6.84 2.03
C VAL A 56 4.10 -7.78 2.97
N ARG A 57 3.48 -8.19 4.09
CA ARG A 57 4.04 -9.22 4.98
C ARG A 57 4.12 -10.58 4.27
N ASP A 58 3.10 -10.92 3.50
CA ASP A 58 3.04 -12.18 2.75
C ASP A 58 4.13 -12.19 1.65
N ILE A 59 4.32 -11.08 0.92
CA ILE A 59 5.44 -10.94 -0.04
C ILE A 59 6.80 -11.12 0.64
N HIS A 60 6.97 -10.56 1.85
CA HIS A 60 8.20 -10.70 2.59
C HIS A 60 8.45 -12.13 3.06
N SER A 61 7.41 -12.83 3.55
CA SER A 61 7.52 -14.20 4.04
C SER A 61 7.81 -15.21 2.93
N GLU A 62 7.49 -14.89 1.68
CA GLU A 62 7.91 -15.64 0.48
C GLU A 62 9.43 -15.51 0.17
N GLY A 63 10.20 -14.85 1.04
CA GLY A 63 11.66 -14.70 0.89
C GLY A 63 12.06 -13.53 -0.01
N VAL A 64 11.10 -12.68 -0.42
CA VAL A 64 11.40 -11.47 -1.18
C VAL A 64 11.91 -10.40 -0.22
N ASN A 65 13.18 -10.01 -0.40
CA ASN A 65 13.77 -8.95 0.41
C ASN A 65 13.27 -7.57 -0.08
N ILE A 66 12.25 -7.06 0.62
CA ILE A 66 11.60 -5.77 0.35
C ILE A 66 11.98 -4.66 1.34
N TYR A 67 12.74 -5.01 2.40
CA TYR A 67 13.30 -4.09 3.40
C TYR A 67 14.69 -3.70 2.99
#